data_AF-A0A661IWL0-F1
#
_entry.id   AF-A0A661IWL0-F1
#
_cell.length_a   1.000
_cell.length_b   1.000
_cell.length_c   1.000
_cell.angle_alpha   90.00
_cell.angle_beta   90.00
_cell.angle_gamma   90.00
#
_symmetry.space_group_name_H-M   'P 1'
#
loop_
_entity.id
_entity.type
_entity.pdbx_description
1 polymer ?
#
loop_
_entity_poly.entity_id
_entity_poly.type
_entity_poly.pdbx_seq_one_letter_code
_entity_poly.pdbx_strand_id
1 'polypeptide(L)' 'MGLCLSTGSLFNLTLREIFEIAREAGFEGIELLICHRVSKPYDLEEAMELSRRVLPVKAIHSPFF' A
#
# COMPACT_ATOMS: atom_id res chain seq x y z
N MET A 1 11.73 -9.50 -12.48
CA MET A 1 11.79 -8.06 -12.16
C MET A 1 10.36 -7.60 -12.06
N GLY A 2 9.95 -7.09 -10.89
CA GLY A 2 8.56 -6.86 -10.55
C GLY A 2 8.25 -5.40 -10.29
N LEU A 3 6.99 -5.01 -10.53
CA LEU A 3 6.48 -3.68 -10.19
C LEU A 3 5.63 -3.77 -8.93
N CYS A 4 5.77 -2.78 -8.04
CA CYS A 4 4.89 -2.60 -6.89
C CYS A 4 4.07 -1.32 -7.06
N LEU A 5 2.85 -1.31 -6.53
CA LEU A 5 2.02 -0.10 -6.48
C LEU A 5 2.25 0.63 -5.16
N SER A 6 2.53 1.93 -5.23
CA SER A 6 2.59 2.80 -4.05
C SER A 6 1.19 3.15 -3.57
N THR A 7 0.93 3.04 -2.27
CA THR A 7 -0.31 3.57 -1.69
C THR A 7 -0.43 5.08 -1.82
N GLY A 8 0.70 5.78 -2.02
CA GLY A 8 0.73 7.21 -2.34
C GLY A 8 0.14 7.55 -3.71
N SER A 9 0.13 6.61 -4.66
CA SER A 9 -0.45 6.85 -6.00
C SER A 9 -1.98 6.92 -5.99
N LEU A 10 -2.63 6.34 -4.98
CA LEU A 10 -4.09 6.23 -4.85
C LEU A 10 -4.56 6.69 -3.45
N PHE A 11 -3.93 7.73 -2.89
CA PHE A 11 -4.09 8.18 -1.50
C PHE A 11 -5.53 8.56 -1.08
N ASN A 12 -6.43 8.76 -2.05
CA ASN A 12 -7.84 9.05 -1.85
C ASN A 12 -8.70 7.81 -1.58
N LEU A 13 -8.18 6.60 -1.87
CA LEU A 13 -8.87 5.33 -1.66
C LEU A 13 -8.54 4.71 -0.30
N THR A 14 -9.34 3.72 0.11
CA THR A 14 -9.06 2.89 1.29
C THR A 14 -7.89 1.93 1.02
N LEU A 15 -7.23 1.48 2.08
CA LEU A 15 -6.09 0.57 1.95
C LEU A 15 -6.51 -0.74 1.25
N ARG A 16 -7.68 -1.27 1.59
CA ARG A 16 -8.27 -2.44 0.91
C ARG A 16 -8.46 -2.22 -0.59
N GLU A 17 -9.08 -1.11 -1.01
CA GLU A 17 -9.29 -0.82 -2.44
C GLU A 17 -7.96 -0.79 -3.20
N ILE A 18 -6.93 -0.17 -2.63
CA ILE A 18 -5.60 -0.10 -3.25
C ILE A 18 -4.99 -1.49 -3.43
N PHE A 19 -5.10 -2.37 -2.43
CA PHE A 19 -4.57 -3.74 -2.52
C PHE A 19 -5.31 -4.58 -3.57
N GLU A 20 -6.64 -4.49 -3.62
CA GLU A 20 -7.44 -5.21 -4.62
C GLU A 20 -7.11 -4.72 -6.04
N ILE A 21 -7.03 -3.40 -6.25
CA ILE A 21 -6.62 -2.79 -7.53
C ILE A 21 -5.22 -3.27 -7.94
N ALA A 22 -4.26 -3.26 -7.00
CA ALA A 22 -2.90 -3.69 -7.29
C ALA A 22 -2.84 -5.17 -7.71
N ARG A 23 -3.59 -6.04 -7.02
CA ARG A 23 -3.69 -7.46 -7.34
C ARG A 23 -4.32 -7.66 -8.73
N GLU A 24 -5.45 -6.99 -9.00
CA GLU A 24 -6.17 -7.10 -10.28
C GLU A 24 -5.34 -6.58 -11.47
N ALA A 25 -4.55 -5.53 -11.26
CA ALA A 25 -3.65 -4.99 -12.27
C ALA A 25 -2.36 -5.81 -12.46
N GLY A 26 -2.13 -6.84 -11.65
CA GLY A 26 -0.96 -7.73 -11.78
C GLY A 26 0.34 -7.17 -11.20
N PHE A 27 0.28 -6.21 -10.28
CA PHE A 27 1.47 -5.80 -9.52
C PHE A 27 1.92 -6.94 -8.59
N GLU A 28 3.21 -7.01 -8.30
CA GLU A 28 3.74 -8.07 -7.45
C GLU A 28 3.74 -7.71 -5.96
N GLY A 29 3.34 -6.49 -5.59
CA GLY A 29 3.40 -6.02 -4.22
C GLY A 29 2.93 -4.59 -4.03
N ILE A 30 2.85 -4.21 -2.76
CA ILE A 30 2.53 -2.86 -2.32
C ILE A 30 3.80 -2.19 -1.76
N GLU A 31 3.96 -0.91 -2.09
CA GLU A 31 4.81 0.01 -1.35
C GLU A 31 3.91 0.87 -0.44
N LEU A 32 4.13 0.77 0.86
CA LEU A 32 3.30 1.43 1.87
C LEU A 32 3.88 2.80 2.24
N LEU A 33 3.19 3.88 1.81
CA LEU A 33 3.58 5.26 2.11
C LEU A 33 3.09 5.69 3.49
N ILE A 34 4.00 5.82 4.46
CA ILE A 34 3.67 6.31 5.81
C ILE A 34 4.05 7.79 5.89
N CYS A 35 3.07 8.67 5.67
CA CYS A 35 3.27 10.12 5.69
C CYS A 35 2.04 10.86 6.21
N HIS A 36 2.08 11.39 7.44
CA HIS A 36 0.94 12.10 8.06
C HIS A 36 0.35 13.27 7.25
N ARG A 37 1.11 13.84 6.31
CA ARG A 37 0.66 14.98 5.47
C ARG A 37 -0.03 14.54 4.18
N VAL A 38 0.21 13.31 3.72
CA VAL A 38 -0.18 12.83 2.38
C VAL A 38 -1.02 11.55 2.47
N SER A 39 -0.77 10.70 3.45
CA SER A 39 -1.54 9.49 3.72
C SER A 39 -2.46 9.69 4.93
N LYS A 40 -3.62 9.02 4.90
CA LYS A 40 -4.39 8.77 6.13
C LYS A 40 -3.54 7.92 7.09
N PRO A 41 -3.75 8.02 8.41
CA PRO A 41 -3.16 7.04 9.32
C PRO A 41 -3.69 5.65 8.93
N TYR A 42 -2.77 4.78 8.50
CA TYR A 42 -3.10 3.39 8.24
C TYR A 42 -3.23 2.65 9.57
N ASP A 43 -4.25 1.82 9.68
CA ASP A 43 -4.31 0.81 10.73
C ASP A 43 -3.25 -0.26 10.42
N LEU A 44 -2.32 -0.48 11.37
CA LEU A 44 -1.24 -1.44 11.19
C LEU A 44 -1.78 -2.87 11.05
N GLU A 45 -2.82 -3.23 11.80
CA GLU A 45 -3.40 -4.57 11.73
C GLU A 45 -4.08 -4.80 10.37
N GLU A 46 -4.79 -3.79 9.87
CA GLU A 46 -5.37 -3.83 8.52
C GLU A 46 -4.29 -4.02 7.45
N ALA A 47 -3.20 -3.24 7.51
CA ALA A 47 -2.10 -3.34 6.56
C ALA A 47 -1.43 -4.72 6.59
N MET A 48 -1.23 -5.29 7.79
CA MET A 48 -0.69 -6.65 7.93
C MET A 48 -1.65 -7.71 7.41
N GLU A 49 -2.95 -7.59 7.69
CA GLU A 49 -3.95 -8.53 7.20
C GLU A 49 -3.99 -8.54 5.66
N LEU A 50 -4.06 -7.36 5.05
CA LEU A 50 -4.06 -7.19 3.60
C LEU A 50 -2.76 -7.72 2.96
N SER A 51 -1.62 -7.47 3.59
CA SER A 51 -0.31 -8.01 3.15
C SER A 51 -0.28 -9.54 3.11
N ARG A 52 -0.94 -10.19 4.07
CA ARG A 52 -1.01 -11.66 4.14
C ARG A 52 -2.06 -12.25 3.18
N ARG A 53 -3.18 -11.56 2.97
CA ARG A 53 -4.36 -12.11 2.28
C ARG A 53 -4.54 -11.68 0.82
N VAL A 54 -4.04 -10.50 0.45
CA VAL A 54 -4.33 -9.90 -0.86
C VAL A 54 -3.07 -9.75 -1.70
N LEU A 55 -2.10 -8.96 -1.24
CA LEU A 55 -0.86 -8.70 -1.97
C LEU A 55 0.26 -8.28 -1.01
N PRO A 56 1.48 -8.85 -1.08
CA PRO A 56 2.51 -8.58 -0.09
C PRO A 56 2.99 -7.12 -0.12
N VAL A 57 3.11 -6.51 1.05
CA VAL A 57 3.87 -5.26 1.20
C VAL A 57 5.36 -5.57 1.06
N LYS A 58 5.99 -4.99 0.04
CA LYS A 58 7.41 -5.24 -0.30
C LYS A 58 8.33 -4.08 0.06
N ALA A 59 7.77 -2.89 0.33
CA ALA A 59 8.52 -1.71 0.69
C ALA A 59 7.70 -0.79 1.60
N ILE A 60 8.40 0.01 2.40
CA ILE A 60 7.83 1.10 3.18
C ILE A 60 8.52 2.38 2.72
N HIS A 61 7.75 3.38 2.33
CA HIS A 61 8.24 4.73 2.09
C HIS A 61 7.83 5.62 3.26
N SER A 62 8.82 6.07 4.02
CA SER A 62 8.62 7.11 5.03
C SER A 62 9.50 8.29 4.64
N PRO A 63 8.97 9.29 3.91
CA PRO A 63 9.74 10.45 3.50
C PRO A 63 10.27 11.21 4.73
N PHE A 64 11.57 11.48 4.74
CA PHE A 64 12.21 12.32 5.75
C PHE A 64 11.90 13.79 5.40
N PHE A 65 11.17 14.48 6.28
CA PHE A 65 10.93 15.92 6.19
C PHE A 65 11.58 16.62 7.38
#